data_AF-F8PH81-F1
#
_entry.id   AF-F8PH81-F1
#
_cell.length_a   1.000
_cell.length_b   1.000
_cell.length_c   1.000
_cell.angle_alpha   90.00
_cell.angle_beta   90.00
_cell.angle_gamma   90.00
#
_symmetry.space_group_name_H-M   'P 1'
#
loop_
_entity.id
_entity.type
_entity.pdbx_description
1 polymer ?
#
loop_
_entity_poly.entity_id
_entity_poly.type
_entity_poly.pdbx_seq_one_letter_code
_entity_poly.pdbx_strand_id
1 'polypeptide(L)' 'KLSPFNVNIFLLFPADILHEIELGVWKAIYMRILRCQGQALIDEFDRHFRNVPSFGRDTIRKFSTNSSEIKRMAA' A
#
# COMPACT_ATOMS: atom_id res chain seq x y z
N LYS A 1 -16.15 -1.74 -31.31
CA LYS A 1 -15.63 -3.12 -31.52
C LYS A 1 -14.11 -3.03 -31.68
N LEU A 2 -13.34 -3.59 -30.75
CA LEU A 2 -11.86 -3.59 -30.77
C LEU A 2 -11.26 -4.74 -31.59
N SER A 3 -12.11 -5.55 -32.24
CA SER A 3 -11.74 -6.68 -33.08
C SER A 3 -10.72 -6.40 -34.20
N PRO A 4 -10.61 -5.21 -34.82
CA PRO A 4 -9.62 -4.98 -35.88
C PRO A 4 -8.18 -4.80 -35.36
N PHE A 5 -8.00 -4.55 -34.07
CA PHE A 5 -6.72 -4.08 -33.51
C PHE A 5 -5.87 -5.19 -32.87
N ASN A 6 -6.27 -6.47 -32.98
CA ASN A 6 -5.58 -7.63 -32.41
C ASN A 6 -5.15 -7.42 -30.93
N VAL A 7 -5.98 -6.72 -30.16
CA VAL A 7 -5.65 -6.31 -28.79
C VAL A 7 -5.89 -7.48 -27.85
N ASN A 8 -4.84 -7.93 -27.18
CA ASN A 8 -4.95 -8.95 -26.15
C ASN A 8 -5.61 -8.33 -24.90
N ILE A 9 -6.86 -8.73 -24.63
CA ILE A 9 -7.67 -8.24 -23.50
C ILE A 9 -7.04 -8.61 -22.15
N PHE A 10 -6.28 -9.71 -22.09
CA PHE A 10 -5.55 -10.10 -20.88
C PHE A 10 -4.35 -9.20 -20.58
N LEU A 11 -3.84 -8.45 -21.57
CA LEU A 11 -2.82 -7.40 -21.35
C LEU A 11 -3.44 -6.04 -21.03
N LEU A 12 -4.73 -5.85 -21.31
CA LEU A 12 -5.43 -4.59 -21.05
C LEU A 12 -5.75 -4.39 -19.57
N PHE A 13 -5.92 -5.48 -18.82
CA PHE A 13 -6.15 -5.46 -17.39
C PHE A 13 -4.98 -6.20 -16.72
N PRO A 14 -3.90 -5.49 -16.34
CA PRO A 14 -2.88 -6.07 -15.48
C PRO A 14 -3.59 -6.64 -14.26
N ALA A 15 -3.26 -7.87 -13.87
CA ALA A 15 -3.80 -8.46 -12.64
C ALA A 15 -3.58 -7.47 -11.50
N ASP A 16 -4.66 -6.84 -11.02
CA ASP A 16 -4.60 -5.87 -9.95
C ASP A 16 -4.63 -6.63 -8.65
N ILE A 17 -3.45 -7.11 -8.24
CA ILE A 17 -3.27 -7.86 -7.00
C ILE A 17 -3.77 -7.04 -5.79
N LEU A 18 -3.72 -5.70 -5.87
CA LEU A 18 -4.24 -4.82 -4.81
C LEU A 18 -5.77 -4.75 -4.80
N HIS A 19 -6.44 -5.06 -5.91
CA HIS A 19 -7.89 -5.22 -5.98
C HIS A 19 -8.36 -6.60 -5.51
N GLU A 20 -7.60 -7.64 -5.85
CA GLU A 20 -7.95 -9.03 -5.53
C GLU A 20 -7.66 -9.42 -4.08
N ILE A 21 -6.69 -8.75 -3.43
CA ILE A 21 -6.35 -9.00 -2.04
C ILE A 21 -7.01 -7.98 -1.12
N GLU A 22 -7.67 -8.47 -0.07
CA GLU A 22 -8.19 -7.60 0.99
C GLU A 22 -7.06 -6.75 1.59
N LEU A 23 -7.23 -5.42 1.53
CA LEU A 23 -6.23 -4.46 2.00
C LEU A 23 -5.79 -4.71 3.46
N GLY A 24 -6.70 -5.19 4.30
CA GLY A 24 -6.41 -5.55 5.69
C GLY A 24 -5.47 -6.74 5.81
N VAL A 25 -5.71 -7.79 5.01
CA VAL A 25 -4.87 -9.00 4.95
C VAL A 25 -3.48 -8.65 4.44
N TRP A 26 -3.40 -7.86 3.37
CA TRP A 26 -2.10 -7.43 2.82
C TRP A 26 -1.28 -6.66 3.85
N LYS A 27 -1.90 -5.70 4.55
CA LYS A 27 -1.23 -4.92 5.62
C LYS A 27 -0.71 -5.83 6.73
N ALA A 28 -1.49 -6.83 7.17
CA ALA A 28 -1.07 -7.74 8.22
C ALA A 28 0.16 -8.59 7.80
N ILE A 29 0.13 -9.13 6.58
CA ILE A 29 1.24 -9.93 6.03
C ILE A 29 2.50 -9.07 5.87
N TYR A 30 2.36 -7.90 5.24
CA TYR A 30 3.47 -6.99 5.01
C TYR A 30 4.13 -6.55 6.32
N MET A 31 3.33 -6.26 7.34
CA MET A 31 3.81 -5.89 8.66
C MET A 31 4.52 -7.04 9.39
N ARG A 32 4.06 -8.28 9.18
CA ARG A 32 4.75 -9.47 9.69
C ARG A 32 6.13 -9.62 9.04
N ILE A 33 6.23 -9.43 7.73
CA ILE A 33 7.50 -9.50 6.99
C ILE A 33 8.48 -8.44 7.49
N LEU A 34 8.03 -7.18 7.62
CA LEU A 34 8.84 -6.09 8.16
C LEU A 34 9.43 -6.43 9.53
N ARG A 35 8.62 -6.99 10.44
CA ARG A 35 9.08 -7.41 11.78
C ARG A 35 10.13 -8.50 11.76
N CYS A 36 10.12 -9.38 10.75
CA CYS A 36 11.13 -10.44 10.60
C CYS A 36 12.48 -9.91 10.09
N GLN A 37 12.51 -8.74 9.44
CA GLN A 37 13.72 -8.17 8.86
C GLN A 37 14.53 -7.31 9.85
N GLY A 38 13.93 -6.95 10.99
CA GLY A 38 14.60 -6.23 12.08
C GLY A 38 14.29 -4.73 12.15
N GLN A 39 14.78 -4.09 13.22
CA GLN A 39 14.35 -2.73 13.62
C GLN A 39 14.74 -1.65 12.61
N ALA A 40 15.91 -1.74 11.97
CA ALA A 40 16.39 -0.72 11.03
C ALA A 40 15.42 -0.51 9.84
N LEU A 41 14.84 -1.59 9.33
CA LEU A 41 13.88 -1.54 8.22
C LEU A 41 12.50 -1.03 8.68
N ILE A 42 12.13 -1.27 9.94
CA ILE A 42 10.93 -0.67 10.54
C ILE A 42 11.09 0.85 10.64
N ASP A 43 12.24 1.32 11.12
CA ASP A 43 12.51 2.75 11.27
C ASP A 43 12.57 3.46 9.91
N GLU A 44 13.17 2.81 8.90
CA GLU A 44 13.18 3.31 7.53
C GLU A 44 11.77 3.36 6.93
N PHE A 45 10.97 2.33 7.15
CA PHE A 45 9.57 2.29 6.72
C PHE A 45 8.77 3.46 7.32
N ASP A 46 8.86 3.66 8.64
CA ASP A 46 8.16 4.75 9.32
C ASP A 46 8.64 6.12 8.84
N ARG A 47 9.95 6.29 8.62
CA ARG A 47 10.53 7.50 8.02
C ARG A 47 9.97 7.75 6.64
N HIS A 48 9.88 6.72 5.80
CA HIS A 48 9.36 6.85 4.43
C HIS A 48 7.90 7.29 4.44
N PHE A 49 7.04 6.61 5.20
CA PHE A 49 5.61 6.93 5.27
C PHE A 49 5.33 8.31 5.87
N ARG A 50 6.17 8.79 6.79
CA ARG A 50 6.11 10.16 7.34
C ARG A 50 6.37 11.24 6.29
N ASN A 51 7.19 10.93 5.29
CA ASN A 51 7.57 11.84 4.22
C ASN A 51 6.63 11.79 3.01
N VAL A 52 5.69 10.83 2.96
CA VAL A 52 4.71 10.78 1.88
C VAL A 52 3.76 11.98 2.01
N PRO A 53 3.68 12.85 0.99
CA PRO A 53 2.78 14.00 1.01
C PRO A 53 1.32 13.53 0.93
N SER A 54 0.41 14.33 1.49
CA SER A 54 -1.02 14.13 1.25
C SER A 54 -1.34 14.29 -0.23
N PHE A 55 -2.28 13.50 -0.74
CA PHE A 55 -2.76 13.60 -2.11
C PHE A 55 -4.20 14.10 -2.14
N GLY A 56 -4.43 15.16 -2.91
CA GLY A 56 -5.72 15.85 -2.95
C GLY A 56 -6.04 16.56 -1.63
N ARG A 57 -7.20 17.24 -1.59
CA ARG A 57 -7.66 17.92 -0.37
C ARG A 57 -8.11 16.94 0.70
N ASP A 58 -8.68 15.79 0.30
CA ASP A 58 -9.32 14.83 1.20
C ASP A 58 -9.07 13.34 0.84
N THR A 59 -8.29 13.03 -0.20
CA THR A 59 -8.21 11.67 -0.76
C THR A 59 -7.19 10.79 -0.03
N ILE A 60 -5.96 11.27 0.13
CA ILE A 60 -4.91 10.57 0.90
C ILE A 60 -4.44 11.49 2.02
N ARG A 61 -4.79 11.11 3.25
CA ARG A 61 -4.39 11.82 4.46
C ARG A 61 -2.93 11.49 4.80
N LYS A 62 -2.31 12.37 5.58
CA LYS A 62 -0.97 12.15 6.11
C LYS A 62 -0.94 10.88 6.96
N PHE A 63 0.08 10.04 6.76
CA PHE A 63 0.29 8.82 7.52
C PHE A 63 0.71 9.11 8.97
N SER A 64 0.46 8.16 9.88
CA SER A 64 0.88 8.29 11.27
C SER A 64 2.40 8.26 11.41
N THR A 65 2.91 8.89 12.46
CA THR A 65 4.35 8.95 12.78
C THR A 65 4.97 7.56 12.90
N ASN A 66 4.21 6.59 13.43
CA ASN A 66 4.57 5.18 13.56
C ASN A 66 3.53 4.34 12.79
N SER A 67 3.73 4.23 11.48
CA SER A 67 2.83 3.48 10.60
C SER A 67 2.99 1.96 10.81
N SER A 68 4.19 1.53 11.21
CA SER A 68 4.55 0.15 11.51
C SER A 68 3.85 -0.42 12.75
N GLU A 69 3.46 0.43 13.69
CA GLU A 69 2.79 -0.03 14.90
C GLU A 69 1.31 -0.35 14.66
N ILE A 70 0.71 0.17 13.57
CA ILE A 70 -0.72 0.05 13.24
C ILE A 70 -1.62 0.43 14.45
N LYS A 71 -1.14 1.30 15.34
CA LYS A 71 -1.93 1.80 16.46
C LYS A 71 -2.83 2.89 15.91
N ARG A 72 -4.14 2.66 15.94
CA ARG A 72 -5.11 3.75 15.78
C ARG A 72 -4.93 4.68 16.97
N MET A 73 -4.38 5.87 16.76
CA MET A 73 -4.54 6.95 17.73
C MET A 73 -6.02 7.31 17.72
N ALA A 74 -6.75 6.92 18.77
CA ALA A 74 -8.03 7.54 19.07
C ALA A 74 -7.72 8.99 19.43
N ALA A 75 -8.27 9.92 18.64
CA ALA A 75 -8.29 11.33 18.98
C ALA A 75 -9.28 11.56 20.13
#